data_AF-A0A382DZ75-F1
#
_entry.id   AF-A0A382DZ75-F1
#
_cell.length_a   1.000
_cell.length_b   1.000
_cell.length_c   1.000
_cell.angle_alpha   90.00
_cell.angle_beta   90.00
_cell.angle_gamma   90.00
#
_symmetry.space_group_name_H-M   'P 1'
#
loop_
_entity.id
_entity.type
_entity.pdbx_description
1 polymer ?
#
loop_
_entity_poly.entity_id
_entity_poly.type
_entity_poly.pdbx_seq_one_letter_code
_entity_poly.pdbx_strand_id
1 'polypeptide(L)' 'MTAFVQHESQSEQSRLVWEIRSVNHRYLEISMRLPEELRSAEMMFRETIKASLSRGRIDAVLRYQS' A
#
# COMPACT_ATOMS: atom_id res chain seq x y z
N MET A 1 4.94 7.26 -16.46
CA MET A 1 5.42 7.84 -15.20
C MET A 1 5.36 6.76 -14.13
N THR A 2 6.46 6.57 -13.40
CA THR A 2 6.60 5.53 -12.38
C THR A 2 7.03 6.20 -11.09
N ALA A 3 6.34 5.94 -9.99
CA ALA A 3 6.72 6.44 -8.67
C ALA A 3 7.05 5.27 -7.74
N PHE A 4 7.99 5.50 -6.82
CA PHE A 4 8.30 4.58 -5.75
C PHE A 4 8.39 5.40 -4.46
N VAL A 5 7.76 4.89 -3.40
CA VAL A 5 7.87 5.43 -2.06
C VAL A 5 8.04 4.29 -1.08
N GLN A 6 8.95 4.47 -0.13
CA GLN A 6 9.01 3.68 1.08
C GLN A 6 8.70 4.63 2.25
N HIS A 7 7.74 4.25 3.07
CA HIS A 7 7.38 5.02 4.25
C HIS A 7 7.39 4.11 5.46
N GLU A 8 7.98 4.60 6.54
CA GLU A 8 8.15 3.85 7.76
C GLU A 8 7.50 4.59 8.92
N SER A 9 6.78 3.83 9.74
CA SER A 9 6.22 4.28 11.00
C SER A 9 6.77 3.39 12.12
N GLN A 10 7.34 4.01 13.15
CA GLN A 10 7.79 3.33 14.36
C GLN A 10 6.82 3.59 15.51
N SER A 11 6.51 2.53 16.24
CA SER A 11 5.83 2.53 17.53
C SER A 11 6.82 2.00 18.58
N GLU A 12 6.56 2.20 19.87
CA GLU A 12 7.49 1.83 20.96
C GLU A 12 8.02 0.38 20.91
N GLN A 13 7.25 -0.54 20.34
CA GLN A 13 7.60 -1.97 20.24
C GLN A 13 7.35 -2.56 18.85
N SER A 14 7.20 -1.73 17.81
CA SER A 14 6.98 -2.25 16.47
C SER A 14 7.33 -1.26 15.37
N ARG A 15 7.65 -1.79 14.19
CA ARG A 15 7.97 -1.06 12.99
C ARG A 15 7.07 -1.51 11.85
N LEU A 16 6.41 -0.54 11.23
CA LEU A 16 5.58 -0.70 10.05
C LEU A 16 6.29 -0.06 8.86
N VAL A 17 6.48 -0.82 7.78
CA VAL A 17 7.11 -0.32 6.56
C VAL A 17 6.18 -0.55 5.38
N TRP A 18 5.75 0.54 4.76
CA TRP A 18 5.06 0.54 3.48
C TRP A 18 6.08 0.68 2.35
N GLU A 19 5.94 -0.17 1.34
CA GLU A 19 6.62 -0.05 0.05
C GLU A 19 5.54 0.05 -1.03
N ILE A 20 5.46 1.19 -1.71
CA ILE A 20 4.45 1.45 -2.73
C ILE A 20 5.13 1.82 -4.04
N ARG A 21 4.77 1.10 -5.10
CA ARG A 21 5.19 1.36 -6.48
C ARG A 21 3.97 1.71 -7.28
N SER A 22 4.10 2.69 -8.18
CA SER A 22 3.08 2.98 -9.17
C SER A 22 3.68 3.05 -10.57
N VAL A 23 2.87 2.66 -11.55
CA VAL A 23 3.20 2.79 -12.97
C VAL A 23 2.02 3.38 -13.73
N ASN A 24 2.32 4.06 -14.83
CA ASN A 24 1.30 4.55 -15.73
C ASN A 24 0.61 3.37 -16.42
N HIS A 25 -0.65 3.14 -16.07
CA HIS A 25 -1.49 2.09 -16.63
C HIS A 25 -2.86 2.68 -16.98
N ARG A 26 -3.53 2.11 -17.98
CA ARG A 26 -4.79 2.64 -18.50
C ARG A 26 -5.92 2.57 -17.47
N TYR A 27 -5.95 1.51 -16.69
CA TYR A 27 -6.95 1.26 -15.66
C TYR A 27 -6.34 1.32 -14.27
N LEU A 28 -7.17 1.59 -13.27
CA LEU A 28 -6.77 1.49 -11.87
C LEU A 28 -6.66 0.02 -11.47
N GLU A 29 -5.44 -0.44 -11.26
CA GLU A 29 -5.15 -1.76 -10.70
C GLU A 29 -4.48 -1.60 -9.34
N ILE A 30 -5.00 -2.27 -8.33
CA ILE A 30 -4.50 -2.16 -6.96
C ILE A 30 -4.13 -3.57 -6.48
N SER A 31 -2.84 -3.80 -6.30
CA SER A 31 -2.26 -5.00 -5.71
C SER A 31 -1.71 -4.64 -4.35
N MET A 32 -2.19 -5.30 -3.30
CA MET A 32 -1.76 -5.06 -1.94
C MET A 32 -1.37 -6.38 -1.27
N ARG A 33 -0.27 -6.36 -0.51
CA ARG A 33 0.10 -7.46 0.39
C ARG A 33 0.29 -6.91 1.79
N LEU A 34 -0.57 -7.37 2.70
CA LEU A 34 -0.52 -7.01 4.11
C LEU A 34 -0.13 -8.24 4.95
N PRO A 35 0.46 -8.03 6.13
CA PRO A 35 0.62 -9.05 7.16
C PRO A 35 -0.75 -9.61 7.58
N GLU A 36 -0.77 -10.82 8.13
CA GLU A 36 -2.02 -11.49 8.50
C GLU A 36 -2.81 -10.70 9.54
N GLU A 37 -2.11 -10.08 10.49
CA GLU A 37 -2.64 -9.24 11.56
C GLU A 37 -3.40 -8.02 11.04
N LEU A 38 -3.06 -7.55 9.83
CA LEU A 38 -3.63 -6.36 9.21
C LEU A 38 -4.49 -6.67 7.98
N ARG A 39 -4.73 -7.95 7.68
CA ARG A 39 -5.50 -8.38 6.50
C ARG A 39 -6.93 -7.81 6.51
N SER A 40 -7.54 -7.64 7.68
CA SER A 40 -8.86 -7.03 7.84
C SER A 40 -8.90 -5.56 7.39
N ALA A 41 -7.77 -4.84 7.47
CA ALA A 41 -7.67 -3.44 7.04
C ALA A 41 -7.43 -3.28 5.52
N GLU A 42 -7.17 -4.37 4.78
CA GLU A 42 -6.87 -4.29 3.34
C GLU A 42 -7.98 -3.56 2.57
N MET A 43 -9.25 -3.90 2.84
CA MET A 43 -10.37 -3.31 2.12
C MET A 43 -10.46 -1.79 2.36
N MET A 44 -10.19 -1.34 3.58
CA MET A 44 -10.19 0.08 3.93
C MET A 44 -9.08 0.85 3.19
N PHE A 45 -7.87 0.30 3.08
CA PHE A 45 -6.80 0.91 2.27
C PHE A 45 -7.15 0.91 0.78
N ARG A 46 -7.78 -0.16 0.28
CA ARG A 46 -8.19 -0.28 -1.12
C ARG A 46 -9.15 0.83 -1.51
N GLU A 47 -10.17 1.06 -0.70
CA GLU A 47 -11.18 2.09 -0.95
C GLU A 47 -10.56 3.50 -0.87
N THR A 48 -9.64 3.73 0.07
CA THR A 48 -8.88 4.99 0.17
C THR A 48 -8.10 5.29 -1.13
N ILE A 49 -7.44 4.28 -1.69
CA ILE A 49 -6.71 4.41 -2.95
C ILE A 49 -7.66 4.71 -4.11
N LYS A 50 -8.78 3.96 -4.22
CA LYS A 50 -9.79 4.18 -5.27
C LYS A 50 -10.42 5.56 -5.22
N ALA A 51 -10.61 6.11 -4.02
CA ALA A 51 -11.13 7.46 -3.85
C ALA A 51 -10.13 8.53 -4.32
N SER A 52 -8.82 8.23 -4.29
CA SER A 52 -7.76 9.18 -4.60
C SER A 52 -7.27 9.10 -6.05
N LEU A 53 -7.40 7.94 -6.70
CA LEU A 53 -6.81 7.66 -8.01
C LEU A 53 -7.84 7.02 -8.96
N SER A 54 -7.88 7.48 -10.21
CA SER A 54 -8.80 6.96 -11.23
C SER A 54 -8.13 6.04 -12.26
N ARG A 55 -6.79 6.03 -12.33
CA ARG A 55 -6.00 5.20 -13.25
C ARG A 55 -4.61 4.93 -12.69
N GLY A 56 -3.92 3.96 -13.28
CA GLY A 56 -2.57 3.56 -12.89
C GLY A 56 -2.56 2.23 -12.17
N ARG A 57 -1.42 1.55 -12.17
CA ARG A 57 -1.25 0.34 -11.39
C ARG A 57 -0.45 0.67 -10.15
N ILE A 58 -0.91 0.18 -9.01
CA ILE A 58 -0.29 0.36 -7.70
C ILE A 58 0.00 -1.01 -7.13
N ASP A 59 1.26 -1.25 -6.81
CA ASP A 59 1.72 -2.42 -6.08
C ASP A 59 2.22 -1.93 -4.71
N ALA A 60 1.48 -2.27 -3.65
CA ALA A 60 1.77 -1.85 -2.29
C ALA A 60 2.01 -3.06 -1.37
N VAL A 61 3.04 -2.98 -0.53
CA VAL A 61 3.41 -4.03 0.42
C VAL A 61 3.57 -3.38 1.78
N LEU A 62 2.87 -3.90 2.78
CA LEU A 62 3.06 -3.56 4.17
C LEU A 62 3.86 -4.67 4.85
N ARG A 63 4.91 -4.28 5.57
CA ARG A 63 5.68 -5.16 6.44
C ARG A 63 5.48 -4.71 7.87
N TYR A 64 5.24 -5.69 8.73
CA TYR A 64 5.19 -5.50 10.18
C TYR A 64 6.38 -6.24 10.79
N GLN A 65 7.13 -5.54 11.63
CA GLN A 65 8.21 -6.09 12.43
C GLN A 65 7.93 -5.71 13.88
N SER A 66 7.51 -6.69 14.69
CA SER A 66 7.41 -6.59 16.14
C SER A 66 8.71 -7.01 16.81
#